data_AF-A0A2S4PQV3-F1
#
_entry.id   AF-A0A2S4PQV3-F1
#
_cell.length_a   1.000
_cell.length_b   1.000
_cell.length_c   1.000
_cell.angle_alpha   90.00
_cell.angle_beta   90.00
_cell.angle_gamma   90.00
#
_symmetry.space_group_name_H-M   'P 1'
#
loop_
_entity.id
_entity.type
_entity.pdbx_description
1 polymer ?
#
loop_
_entity_poly.entity_id
_entity_poly.type
_entity_poly.pdbx_seq_one_letter_code
_entity_poly.pdbx_strand_id
1 'polypeptide(L)'
;MSIAAQPVVSVDFLILGAGWTAQYLIPRLKTLNINYAATTTDGRDNTYKFNFKYDQDTNHKLSDAELKPYAELPYAKTILITFAIAGELSSLWLINTYNDLHQETTSPKPFWIQLGSTNIYNYVEGQELWISRKSCFDSINPRAMAEVNLLRAGGCVLNLAGLWGNQRIPTNWIQRVASTKQGLGKLKSLHLVHGEDVARAIIAVHQKPHLAAGERYV
;
A
#
# COMPACT_ATOMS: atom_id res chain seq x y z
N MET A 1 -8.23 22.72 27.35
CA MET A 1 -8.63 23.63 26.27
C MET A 1 -9.20 22.78 25.16
N SER A 2 -10.51 22.88 24.91
CA SER A 2 -11.19 22.15 23.84
C SER A 2 -10.74 22.74 22.51
N ILE A 3 -10.05 21.92 21.71
CA ILE A 3 -9.69 22.27 20.35
C ILE A 3 -10.99 22.17 19.56
N ALA A 4 -11.50 23.31 19.08
CA ALA A 4 -12.68 23.33 18.23
C ALA A 4 -12.46 22.38 17.05
N ALA A 5 -13.35 21.40 16.89
CA ALA A 5 -13.29 20.44 15.80
C ALA A 5 -13.39 21.20 14.46
N GLN A 6 -12.28 21.25 13.72
CA GLN A 6 -12.33 21.68 12.33
C GLN A 6 -13.28 20.75 11.57
N PRO A 7 -14.05 21.25 10.59
CA PRO A 7 -14.91 20.40 9.78
C PRO A 7 -14.06 19.31 9.15
N VAL A 8 -14.36 18.05 9.49
CA VAL A 8 -13.57 16.92 9.02
C VAL A 8 -13.79 16.78 7.52
N VAL A 9 -12.75 17.11 6.77
CA VAL A 9 -12.71 16.86 5.33
C VAL A 9 -12.76 15.35 5.14
N SER A 10 -13.79 14.85 4.47
CA SER A 10 -13.93 13.44 4.14
C SER A 10 -13.76 13.24 2.64
N VAL A 11 -13.07 12.15 2.26
CA VAL A 11 -12.86 11.73 0.88
C VAL A 11 -13.30 10.28 0.68
N ASP A 12 -13.52 9.86 -0.56
CA ASP A 12 -13.78 8.46 -0.86
C ASP A 12 -12.49 7.63 -0.78
N PHE A 13 -11.36 8.23 -1.16
CA PHE A 13 -10.09 7.53 -1.31
C PHE A 13 -8.88 8.33 -0.80
N LEU A 14 -8.07 7.77 0.10
CA LEU A 14 -6.82 8.37 0.55
C LEU A 14 -5.62 7.55 0.09
N ILE A 15 -4.70 8.18 -0.65
CA ILE A 15 -3.47 7.56 -1.15
C ILE A 15 -2.31 7.94 -0.22
N LEU A 16 -1.82 6.99 0.57
CA LEU A 16 -0.62 7.16 1.38
C LEU A 16 0.61 6.87 0.51
N GLY A 17 1.30 7.94 0.09
CA GLY A 17 2.42 7.90 -0.84
C GLY A 17 2.01 8.03 -2.31
N ALA A 18 1.88 9.27 -2.80
CA ALA A 18 1.64 9.58 -4.21
C ALA A 18 2.91 9.43 -5.06
N GLY A 19 3.41 8.20 -5.16
CA GLY A 19 4.53 7.82 -6.01
C GLY A 19 4.10 7.45 -7.42
N TRP A 20 4.81 6.47 -8.00
CA TRP A 20 4.59 6.01 -9.37
C TRP A 20 3.15 5.53 -9.63
N THR A 21 2.54 4.79 -8.70
CA THR A 21 1.16 4.29 -8.84
C THR A 21 0.13 5.42 -8.97
N ALA A 22 0.35 6.55 -8.30
CA ALA A 22 -0.58 7.68 -8.34
C ALA A 22 -0.68 8.32 -9.73
N GLN A 23 0.35 8.18 -10.58
CA GLN A 23 0.34 8.69 -11.95
C GLN A 23 -0.74 8.02 -12.83
N TYR A 24 -1.16 6.80 -12.48
CA TYR A 24 -2.22 6.06 -13.16
C TYR A 24 -3.53 6.11 -12.38
N LEU A 25 -3.44 5.98 -11.05
CA LEU A 25 -4.62 5.93 -10.19
C LEU A 25 -5.37 7.27 -10.17
N ILE A 26 -4.67 8.41 -10.00
CA ILE A 26 -5.32 9.72 -9.87
C ILE A 26 -6.14 10.09 -11.11
N PRO A 27 -5.62 10.00 -12.35
CA PRO A 27 -6.42 10.25 -13.55
C PRO A 27 -7.69 9.40 -13.57
N ARG A 28 -7.60 8.13 -13.14
CA ARG A 28 -8.73 7.21 -13.15
C ARG A 28 -9.76 7.51 -12.06
N LEU A 29 -9.32 7.92 -10.86
CA LEU A 29 -10.21 8.41 -9.80
C LEU A 29 -10.98 9.66 -10.29
N LYS A 30 -10.31 10.60 -10.96
CA LYS A 30 -10.95 11.78 -11.56
C LYS A 30 -11.99 11.41 -12.60
N THR A 31 -11.66 10.53 -13.55
CA THR A 31 -12.60 10.06 -14.58
C THR A 31 -13.83 9.36 -13.99
N LEU A 32 -13.67 8.70 -12.84
CA LEU A 32 -14.77 8.03 -12.14
C LEU A 32 -15.48 8.93 -11.11
N ASN A 33 -15.12 10.21 -11.00
CA ASN A 33 -15.61 11.15 -10.01
C ASN A 33 -15.50 10.63 -8.55
N ILE A 34 -14.41 9.92 -8.25
CA ILE A 34 -14.09 9.46 -6.89
C ILE A 34 -13.26 10.55 -6.22
N ASN A 35 -13.79 11.15 -5.15
CA ASN A 35 -13.09 12.20 -4.43
C ASN A 35 -11.91 11.61 -3.67
N TYR A 36 -10.74 12.23 -3.77
CA TYR A 36 -9.52 11.67 -3.20
C TYR A 36 -8.65 12.71 -2.52
N ALA A 37 -7.85 12.22 -1.59
CA ALA A 37 -6.68 12.90 -1.04
C ALA A 37 -5.45 12.04 -1.24
N ALA A 38 -4.28 12.66 -1.20
CA ALA A 38 -3.02 12.00 -1.41
C ALA A 38 -1.95 12.58 -0.50
N THR A 39 -0.90 11.81 -0.24
CA THR A 39 0.21 12.24 0.62
C THR A 39 1.55 12.11 -0.08
N THR A 40 2.50 12.99 0.24
CA THR A 40 3.93 12.80 -0.04
C THR A 40 4.75 13.13 1.21
N THR A 41 6.02 12.76 1.22
CA THR A 41 6.91 13.00 2.37
C THR A 41 7.11 14.49 2.69
N ASP A 42 6.93 15.35 1.71
CA ASP A 42 7.16 16.81 1.77
C ASP A 42 5.88 17.64 1.57
N GLY A 43 4.74 17.03 1.22
CA GLY A 43 3.49 17.73 0.90
C GLY A 43 3.49 18.43 -0.47
N ARG A 44 4.39 18.07 -1.39
CA ARG A 44 4.43 18.63 -2.74
C ARG A 44 3.17 18.32 -3.55
N ASP A 45 2.99 19.01 -4.67
CA ASP A 45 1.90 18.79 -5.62
C ASP A 45 0.49 18.85 -4.99
N ASN A 46 0.31 19.71 -3.97
CA ASN A 46 -0.92 19.88 -3.19
C ASN A 46 -1.36 18.60 -2.47
N THR A 47 -0.40 17.84 -1.92
CA THR A 47 -0.66 16.65 -1.12
C THR A 47 -0.43 16.92 0.37
N TYR A 48 -0.96 16.07 1.24
CA TYR A 48 -0.67 16.13 2.66
C TYR A 48 0.77 15.68 2.92
N LYS A 49 1.48 16.37 3.80
CA LYS A 49 2.80 15.94 4.25
C LYS A 49 2.64 14.74 5.19
N PHE A 50 3.10 13.58 4.77
CA PHE A 50 3.02 12.35 5.55
C PHE A 50 4.26 11.49 5.33
N ASN A 51 4.89 11.08 6.43
CA ASN A 51 6.02 10.16 6.40
C ASN A 51 5.80 9.10 7.48
N PHE A 52 5.48 7.89 7.04
CA PHE A 52 5.30 6.77 7.94
C PHE A 52 6.63 6.30 8.48
N LYS A 53 6.72 6.22 9.80
CA LYS A 53 7.84 5.61 10.51
C LYS A 53 7.25 4.60 11.49
N TYR A 54 7.90 3.44 11.57
CA TYR A 54 7.59 2.42 12.55
C TYR A 54 8.90 1.84 13.05
N ASP A 55 8.99 1.70 14.36
CA ASP A 55 10.15 1.17 15.06
C ASP A 55 9.63 0.09 16.00
N GLN A 56 10.04 -1.15 15.71
CA GLN A 56 9.59 -2.33 16.42
C GLN A 56 10.17 -2.39 17.84
N ASP A 57 11.37 -1.82 18.06
CA ASP A 57 12.07 -1.91 19.35
C ASP A 57 11.44 -1.01 20.42
N THR A 58 10.73 0.04 19.99
CA THR A 58 10.11 1.02 20.89
C THR A 58 8.59 0.83 21.08
N ASN A 59 8.00 -0.20 20.44
CA ASN A 59 6.54 -0.33 20.25
C ASN A 59 5.89 0.96 19.69
N HIS A 60 6.69 1.83 19.08
CA HIS A 60 6.36 3.12 18.50
C HIS A 60 5.33 3.96 19.28
N LYS A 61 5.65 4.34 20.52
CA LYS A 61 4.90 5.40 21.24
C LYS A 61 5.25 6.76 20.64
N LEU A 62 4.31 7.36 19.94
CA LEU A 62 4.50 8.67 19.33
C LEU A 62 4.28 9.82 20.32
N SER A 63 5.07 10.88 20.14
CA SER A 63 4.77 12.20 20.67
C SER A 63 3.61 12.86 19.92
N ASP A 64 2.98 13.88 20.52
CA ASP A 64 1.91 14.66 19.88
C ASP A 64 2.37 15.25 18.53
N ALA A 65 3.63 15.65 18.42
CA ALA A 65 4.21 16.17 17.19
C ALA A 65 4.26 15.12 16.07
N GLU A 66 4.44 13.85 16.42
CA GLU A 66 4.47 12.72 15.48
C GLU A 66 3.08 12.17 15.18
N LEU A 67 2.10 12.37 16.07
CA LEU A 67 0.69 12.05 15.84
C LEU A 67 -0.01 13.09 14.94
N LYS A 68 0.45 14.35 14.99
CA LYS A 68 -0.16 15.45 14.23
C LYS A 68 -0.35 15.15 12.73
N PRO A 69 0.64 14.61 11.98
CA PRO A 69 0.45 14.28 10.56
C PRO A 69 -0.61 13.21 10.31
N TYR A 70 -0.94 12.36 11.28
CA TYR A 70 -2.03 11.39 11.16
C TYR A 70 -3.38 12.06 11.37
N ALA A 71 -3.50 12.92 12.38
CA ALA A 71 -4.72 13.66 12.70
C ALA A 71 -5.11 14.70 11.64
N GLU A 72 -4.15 15.20 10.86
CA GLU A 72 -4.39 16.15 9.76
C GLU A 72 -4.87 15.49 8.47
N LEU A 73 -4.76 14.16 8.34
CA LEU A 73 -5.27 13.46 7.17
C LEU A 73 -6.81 13.54 7.15
N PRO A 74 -7.43 13.61 5.96
CA PRO A 74 -8.87 13.53 5.88
C PRO A 74 -9.35 12.12 6.22
N TYR A 75 -10.57 12.02 6.75
CA TYR A 75 -11.23 10.73 6.88
C TYR A 75 -11.49 10.15 5.47
N ALA A 76 -11.26 8.84 5.27
CA ALA A 76 -11.47 8.19 3.98
C ALA A 76 -12.24 6.87 4.08
N LYS A 77 -13.11 6.59 3.11
CA LYS A 77 -13.78 5.28 2.99
C LYS A 77 -12.80 4.16 2.64
N THR A 78 -11.79 4.46 1.83
CA THR A 78 -10.72 3.53 1.47
C THR A 78 -9.36 4.20 1.56
N ILE A 79 -8.39 3.51 2.12
CA ILE A 79 -7.03 3.99 2.31
C ILE A 79 -6.06 3.04 1.61
N LEU A 80 -5.17 3.58 0.78
CA LEU A 80 -4.18 2.84 0.03
C LEU A 80 -2.77 3.13 0.54
N ILE A 81 -2.07 2.11 0.99
CA ILE A 81 -0.64 2.14 1.33
C ILE A 81 0.15 1.76 0.06
N THR A 82 0.91 2.69 -0.51
CA THR A 82 1.70 2.43 -1.73
C THR A 82 3.19 2.21 -1.48
N PHE A 83 3.69 2.59 -0.29
CA PHE A 83 5.07 2.41 0.10
C PHE A 83 5.28 1.06 0.78
N ALA A 84 6.50 0.55 0.70
CA ALA A 84 6.86 -0.68 1.39
C ALA A 84 6.79 -0.46 2.90
N ILE A 85 6.00 -1.31 3.57
CA ILE A 85 5.92 -1.37 5.02
C ILE A 85 6.59 -2.66 5.49
N ALA A 86 7.33 -2.60 6.59
CA ALA A 86 8.09 -3.72 7.12
C ALA A 86 8.04 -3.69 8.65
N GLY A 87 8.09 -4.88 9.25
CA GLY A 87 7.94 -5.07 10.69
C GLY A 87 6.57 -5.63 11.02
N GLU A 88 6.52 -6.61 11.91
CA GLU A 88 5.35 -7.46 12.11
C GLU A 88 4.07 -6.65 12.38
N LEU A 89 4.13 -5.69 13.30
CA LEU A 89 2.96 -4.92 13.72
C LEU A 89 2.82 -3.57 12.99
N SER A 90 3.67 -3.27 12.01
CA SER A 90 3.74 -1.96 11.36
C SER A 90 2.42 -1.54 10.69
N SER A 91 1.79 -2.42 9.90
CA SER A 91 0.50 -2.13 9.26
C SER A 91 -0.62 -2.00 10.29
N LEU A 92 -0.65 -2.86 11.31
CA LEU A 92 -1.68 -2.80 12.34
C LEU A 92 -1.57 -1.51 13.17
N TRP A 93 -0.35 -1.10 13.48
CA TRP A 93 -0.08 0.15 14.16
C TRP A 93 -0.58 1.34 13.34
N LEU A 94 -0.25 1.41 12.03
CA LEU A 94 -0.76 2.45 11.13
C LEU A 94 -2.30 2.51 11.11
N ILE A 95 -2.94 1.35 10.97
CA ILE A 95 -4.40 1.22 10.94
C ILE A 95 -5.01 1.74 12.24
N ASN A 96 -4.49 1.29 13.38
CA ASN A 96 -5.02 1.66 14.70
C ASN A 96 -4.79 3.14 14.98
N THR A 97 -3.60 3.67 14.76
CA THR A 97 -3.29 5.09 14.98
C THR A 97 -4.20 5.99 14.14
N TYR A 98 -4.37 5.69 12.85
CA TYR A 98 -5.29 6.46 12.01
C TYR A 98 -6.73 6.33 12.51
N ASN A 99 -7.21 5.11 12.76
CA ASN A 99 -8.58 4.89 13.20
C ASN A 99 -8.85 5.63 14.51
N ASP A 100 -8.00 5.48 15.52
CA ASP A 100 -8.15 6.08 16.86
C ASP A 100 -8.24 7.60 16.80
N LEU A 101 -7.43 8.24 15.96
CA LEU A 101 -7.46 9.70 15.77
C LEU A 101 -8.71 10.19 15.02
N HIS A 102 -9.44 9.30 14.34
CA HIS A 102 -10.67 9.61 13.59
C HIS A 102 -11.91 8.88 14.14
N GLN A 103 -11.80 8.17 15.27
CA GLN A 103 -12.84 7.29 15.82
C GLN A 103 -14.12 8.05 16.19
N GLU A 104 -14.00 9.30 16.62
CA GLU A 104 -15.15 10.12 17.01
C GLU A 104 -15.94 10.65 15.81
N THR A 105 -15.43 10.52 14.58
CA THR A 105 -15.97 11.29 13.45
C THR A 105 -16.87 10.49 12.50
N THR A 106 -16.66 9.18 12.32
CA THR A 106 -17.34 8.47 11.22
C THR A 106 -17.38 6.95 11.40
N SER A 107 -18.59 6.38 11.39
CA SER A 107 -18.85 4.97 11.07
C SER A 107 -19.39 4.90 9.63
N PRO A 108 -18.95 3.97 8.77
CA PRO A 108 -18.14 2.76 9.03
C PRO A 108 -16.62 3.01 9.15
N LYS A 109 -15.85 1.98 9.53
CA LYS A 109 -14.37 2.04 9.50
C LYS A 109 -13.83 2.08 8.06
N PRO A 110 -12.68 2.75 7.81
CA PRO A 110 -12.01 2.72 6.51
C PRO A 110 -11.64 1.30 6.07
N PHE A 111 -11.74 1.04 4.76
CA PHE A 111 -11.20 -0.18 4.15
C PHE A 111 -9.74 0.04 3.73
N TRP A 112 -8.84 -0.84 4.16
CA TRP A 112 -7.41 -0.67 3.93
C TRP A 112 -6.91 -1.57 2.79
N ILE A 113 -6.17 -0.98 1.85
CA ILE A 113 -5.49 -1.67 0.76
C ILE A 113 -3.98 -1.44 0.93
N GLN A 114 -3.19 -2.50 0.85
CA GLN A 114 -1.73 -2.39 0.83
C GLN A 114 -1.16 -2.98 -0.45
N LEU A 115 -0.28 -2.21 -1.10
CA LEU A 115 0.54 -2.74 -2.19
C LEU A 115 1.72 -3.49 -1.59
N GLY A 116 1.75 -4.80 -1.79
CA GLY A 116 2.89 -5.64 -1.44
C GLY A 116 3.66 -6.08 -2.69
N SER A 117 4.42 -7.15 -2.58
CA SER A 117 5.28 -7.62 -3.67
C SER A 117 5.24 -9.14 -3.82
N THR A 118 5.22 -9.61 -5.07
CA THR A 118 5.37 -11.03 -5.38
C THR A 118 6.69 -11.64 -4.87
N ASN A 119 7.67 -10.82 -4.49
CA ASN A 119 8.96 -11.30 -4.00
C ASN A 119 8.86 -12.14 -2.72
N ILE A 120 7.78 -12.02 -1.93
CA ILE A 120 7.58 -12.89 -0.76
C ILE A 120 7.38 -14.36 -1.15
N TYR A 121 7.03 -14.64 -2.40
CA TYR A 121 6.85 -16.01 -2.90
C TYR A 121 8.15 -16.59 -3.48
N ASN A 122 9.21 -15.80 -3.57
CA ASN A 122 10.48 -16.26 -4.11
C ASN A 122 11.21 -17.14 -3.09
N TYR A 123 11.94 -18.15 -3.59
CA TYR A 123 12.86 -18.98 -2.82
C TYR A 123 12.22 -19.77 -1.66
N VAL A 124 10.92 -20.04 -1.73
CA VAL A 124 10.26 -20.98 -0.82
C VAL A 124 10.66 -22.40 -1.21
N GLU A 125 11.34 -23.11 -0.30
CA GLU A 125 11.80 -24.47 -0.54
C GLU A 125 10.62 -25.42 -0.80
N GLY A 126 10.76 -26.29 -1.81
CA GLY A 126 9.72 -27.25 -2.18
C GLY A 126 8.48 -26.65 -2.86
N GLN A 127 8.47 -25.35 -3.17
CA GLN A 127 7.35 -24.70 -3.86
C GLN A 127 7.23 -25.13 -5.34
N GLU A 128 5.99 -25.27 -5.80
CA GLU A 128 5.67 -25.51 -7.20
C GLU A 128 6.10 -24.36 -8.11
N LEU A 129 6.29 -24.68 -9.40
CA LEU A 129 6.63 -23.69 -10.43
C LEU A 129 5.53 -22.64 -10.64
N TRP A 130 4.26 -23.06 -10.58
CA TRP A 130 3.11 -22.19 -10.84
C TRP A 130 2.55 -21.66 -9.53
N ILE A 131 2.86 -20.41 -9.23
CA ILE A 131 2.47 -19.75 -7.99
C ILE A 131 1.10 -19.08 -8.16
N SER A 132 0.26 -19.22 -7.14
CA SER A 132 -1.00 -18.50 -6.99
C SER A 132 -1.07 -17.80 -5.64
N ARG A 133 -2.13 -17.04 -5.39
CA ARG A 133 -2.35 -16.41 -4.06
C ARG A 133 -2.40 -17.39 -2.89
N LYS A 134 -2.66 -18.67 -3.15
CA LYS A 134 -2.72 -19.74 -2.13
C LYS A 134 -1.40 -20.46 -1.92
N SER A 135 -0.38 -20.16 -2.73
CA SER A 135 0.95 -20.76 -2.59
C SER A 135 1.64 -20.28 -1.31
N CYS A 136 2.62 -21.05 -0.86
CA CYS A 136 3.45 -20.71 0.29
C CYS A 136 4.26 -19.44 0.00
N PHE A 137 4.55 -18.68 1.03
CA PHE A 137 5.37 -17.48 0.97
C PHE A 137 6.31 -17.46 2.17
N ASP A 138 7.40 -16.72 2.06
CA ASP A 138 8.34 -16.45 3.14
C ASP A 138 7.62 -15.67 4.26
N SER A 139 7.13 -16.40 5.26
CA SER A 139 6.37 -15.84 6.37
C SER A 139 7.23 -15.09 7.38
N ILE A 140 8.56 -15.26 7.34
CA ILE A 140 9.50 -14.51 8.18
C ILE A 140 9.98 -13.23 7.49
N ASN A 141 9.59 -13.01 6.23
CA ASN A 141 9.83 -11.75 5.53
C ASN A 141 9.12 -10.60 6.27
N PRO A 142 9.83 -9.52 6.66
CA PRO A 142 9.22 -8.40 7.39
C PRO A 142 8.04 -7.73 6.68
N ARG A 143 8.00 -7.76 5.34
CA ARG A 143 6.87 -7.24 4.56
C ARG A 143 5.68 -8.20 4.58
N ALA A 144 5.95 -9.51 4.46
CA ALA A 144 4.91 -10.53 4.54
C ALA A 144 4.24 -10.54 5.92
N MET A 145 5.01 -10.37 7.01
CA MET A 145 4.45 -10.26 8.36
C MET A 145 3.52 -9.06 8.51
N ALA A 146 3.91 -7.90 7.95
CA ALA A 146 3.05 -6.70 7.97
C ALA A 146 1.76 -6.91 7.15
N GLU A 147 1.88 -7.51 5.96
CA GLU A 147 0.73 -7.89 5.12
C GLU A 147 -0.23 -8.82 5.88
N VAL A 148 0.28 -9.84 6.57
CA VAL A 148 -0.54 -10.79 7.36
C VAL A 148 -1.35 -10.05 8.42
N ASN A 149 -0.76 -9.08 9.11
CA ASN A 149 -1.48 -8.31 10.12
C ASN A 149 -2.52 -7.35 9.52
N LEU A 150 -2.26 -6.77 8.35
CA LEU A 150 -3.29 -6.00 7.63
C LEU A 150 -4.48 -6.88 7.18
N LEU A 151 -4.20 -8.09 6.69
CA LEU A 151 -5.25 -9.05 6.31
C LEU A 151 -6.09 -9.48 7.51
N ARG A 152 -5.46 -9.73 8.66
CA ARG A 152 -6.16 -10.03 9.93
C ARG A 152 -7.05 -8.88 10.41
N ALA A 153 -6.67 -7.64 10.10
CA ALA A 153 -7.49 -6.44 10.37
C ALA A 153 -8.64 -6.24 9.35
N GLY A 154 -8.84 -7.18 8.41
CA GLY A 154 -9.90 -7.13 7.41
C GLY A 154 -9.55 -6.31 6.16
N GLY A 155 -8.30 -5.89 5.99
CA GLY A 155 -7.83 -5.21 4.79
C GLY A 155 -7.58 -6.16 3.61
N CYS A 156 -7.12 -5.60 2.50
CA CYS A 156 -6.74 -6.31 1.27
C CYS A 156 -5.27 -6.05 0.92
N VAL A 157 -4.57 -7.07 0.42
CA VAL A 157 -3.21 -6.93 -0.11
C VAL A 157 -3.18 -7.21 -1.61
N LEU A 158 -2.56 -6.33 -2.37
CA LEU A 158 -2.27 -6.51 -3.79
C LEU A 158 -0.77 -6.68 -3.97
N ASN A 159 -0.31 -7.92 -4.11
CA ASN A 159 1.11 -8.22 -4.31
C ASN A 159 1.48 -8.02 -5.77
N LEU A 160 2.24 -6.96 -6.04
CA LEU A 160 2.58 -6.57 -7.39
C LEU A 160 3.84 -7.30 -7.88
N ALA A 161 3.79 -7.71 -9.15
CA ALA A 161 4.97 -8.13 -9.90
C ALA A 161 5.85 -6.92 -10.26
N GLY A 162 6.84 -7.11 -11.14
CA GLY A 162 7.67 -5.99 -11.59
C GLY A 162 6.83 -4.88 -12.23
N LEU A 163 7.01 -3.64 -11.79
CA LEU A 163 6.21 -2.52 -12.30
C LEU A 163 6.63 -2.14 -13.72
N TRP A 164 5.66 -1.95 -14.61
CA TRP A 164 5.87 -1.53 -15.99
C TRP A 164 5.01 -0.31 -16.37
N GLY A 165 5.60 0.62 -17.13
CA GLY A 165 4.94 1.83 -17.66
C GLY A 165 5.59 3.14 -17.22
N ASN A 166 5.36 4.22 -17.98
CA ASN A 166 6.03 5.52 -17.85
C ASN A 166 7.56 5.33 -17.80
N GLN A 167 8.22 5.75 -16.71
CA GLN A 167 9.66 5.63 -16.53
C GLN A 167 10.13 4.21 -16.15
N ARG A 168 9.21 3.29 -15.81
CA ARG A 168 9.50 1.90 -15.43
C ARG A 168 9.52 1.01 -16.69
N ILE A 169 10.48 1.24 -17.57
CA ILE A 169 10.69 0.45 -18.78
C ILE A 169 11.81 -0.57 -18.51
N PRO A 170 11.65 -1.87 -18.84
CA PRO A 170 12.64 -2.90 -18.57
C PRO A 170 14.06 -2.55 -19.00
N THR A 171 14.21 -1.95 -20.17
CA THR A 171 15.50 -1.49 -20.71
C THR A 171 16.25 -0.56 -19.76
N ASN A 172 15.55 0.22 -18.93
CA ASN A 172 16.16 1.19 -18.00
C ASN A 172 16.72 0.54 -16.74
N TRP A 173 16.35 -0.71 -16.44
CA TRP A 173 16.75 -1.36 -15.18
C TRP A 173 17.28 -2.78 -15.36
N ILE A 174 17.14 -3.39 -16.54
CA ILE A 174 17.55 -4.78 -16.79
C ILE A 174 19.04 -4.99 -16.50
N GLN A 175 19.90 -4.02 -16.81
CA GLN A 175 21.34 -4.10 -16.53
C GLN A 175 21.67 -4.14 -15.03
N ARG A 176 20.81 -3.58 -14.17
CA ARG A 176 20.97 -3.66 -12.71
C ARG A 176 20.54 -5.02 -12.16
N VAL A 177 19.60 -5.68 -12.84
CA VAL A 177 19.07 -6.99 -12.44
C VAL A 177 19.96 -8.11 -12.98
N ALA A 178 20.44 -7.98 -14.22
CA ALA A 178 21.40 -8.88 -14.85
C ALA A 178 22.28 -8.11 -15.85
N SER A 179 23.52 -7.85 -15.47
CA SER A 179 24.50 -7.11 -16.28
C SER A 179 25.09 -7.93 -17.45
N THR A 180 24.85 -9.24 -17.47
CA THR A 180 25.35 -10.16 -18.51
C THR A 180 24.23 -11.02 -19.09
N LYS A 181 24.38 -11.44 -20.34
CA LYS A 181 23.45 -12.40 -20.99
C LYS A 181 23.33 -13.70 -20.20
N GLN A 182 24.44 -14.17 -19.61
CA GLN A 182 24.44 -15.36 -18.76
C GLN A 182 23.64 -15.13 -17.47
N GLY A 183 23.80 -13.98 -16.82
CA GLY A 183 23.01 -13.59 -15.65
C GLY A 183 21.51 -13.52 -15.96
N LEU A 184 21.16 -12.94 -17.11
CA LEU A 184 19.77 -12.84 -17.55
C LEU A 184 19.16 -14.24 -17.80
N GLY A 185 19.92 -15.15 -18.41
CA GLY A 185 19.48 -16.54 -18.62
C GLY A 185 19.23 -17.33 -17.33
N LYS A 186 19.72 -16.88 -16.17
CA LYS A 186 19.43 -17.49 -14.86
C LYS A 186 18.08 -17.09 -14.28
N LEU A 187 17.52 -15.94 -14.68
CA LEU A 187 16.28 -15.40 -14.10
C LEU A 187 15.01 -16.14 -14.56
N LYS A 188 15.11 -16.97 -15.60
CA LYS A 188 14.08 -17.87 -16.16
C LYS A 188 12.80 -17.19 -16.67
N SER A 189 12.10 -16.43 -15.84
CA SER A 189 10.89 -15.70 -16.19
C SER A 189 10.95 -14.26 -15.68
N LEU A 190 10.25 -13.37 -16.38
CA LEU A 190 10.04 -11.99 -15.96
C LEU A 190 8.55 -11.70 -15.96
N HIS A 191 8.03 -11.31 -14.80
CA HIS A 191 6.61 -11.02 -14.60
C HIS A 191 6.48 -9.52 -14.37
N LEU A 192 5.65 -8.87 -15.19
CA LEU A 192 5.42 -7.44 -15.13
C LEU A 192 3.93 -7.14 -15.04
N VAL A 193 3.59 -6.05 -14.34
CA VAL A 193 2.24 -5.50 -14.28
C VAL A 193 2.26 -4.04 -14.69
N HIS A 194 1.35 -3.66 -15.60
CA HIS A 194 1.24 -2.28 -16.06
C HIS A 194 0.57 -1.39 -15.01
N GLY A 195 0.98 -0.12 -14.92
CA GLY A 195 0.42 0.84 -13.96
C GLY A 195 -1.09 1.05 -14.09
N GLU A 196 -1.61 1.00 -15.33
CA GLU A 196 -3.06 1.03 -15.57
C GLU A 196 -3.76 -0.15 -14.91
N ASP A 197 -3.25 -1.38 -15.07
CA ASP A 197 -3.88 -2.58 -14.51
C ASP A 197 -3.81 -2.60 -12.99
N VAL A 198 -2.71 -2.07 -12.40
CA VAL A 198 -2.64 -1.82 -10.96
C VAL A 198 -3.75 -0.85 -10.52
N ALA A 199 -3.93 0.27 -11.24
CA ALA A 199 -5.01 1.21 -10.95
C ALA A 199 -6.40 0.58 -11.12
N ARG A 200 -6.57 -0.35 -12.08
CA ARG A 200 -7.81 -1.11 -12.25
C ARG A 200 -8.11 -2.02 -11.07
N ALA A 201 -7.12 -2.77 -10.61
CA ALA A 201 -7.26 -3.65 -9.46
C ALA A 201 -7.62 -2.85 -8.19
N ILE A 202 -6.93 -1.73 -7.93
CA ILE A 202 -7.20 -0.87 -6.77
C ILE A 202 -8.66 -0.35 -6.78
N ILE A 203 -9.12 0.15 -7.93
CA ILE A 203 -10.49 0.65 -8.06
C ILE A 203 -11.52 -0.47 -7.92
N ALA A 204 -11.24 -1.67 -8.45
CA ALA A 204 -12.13 -2.81 -8.29
C ALA A 204 -12.29 -3.20 -6.81
N VAL A 205 -11.20 -3.20 -6.04
CA VAL A 205 -11.21 -3.44 -4.60
C VAL A 205 -11.99 -2.35 -3.86
N HIS A 206 -11.76 -1.08 -4.20
CA HIS A 206 -12.52 0.05 -3.62
C HIS A 206 -14.03 -0.08 -3.83
N GLN A 207 -14.46 -0.51 -5.01
CA GLN A 207 -15.88 -0.64 -5.35
C GLN A 207 -16.53 -1.85 -4.69
N LYS A 208 -15.76 -2.91 -4.38
CA LYS A 208 -16.26 -4.16 -3.81
C LYS A 208 -15.40 -4.64 -2.62
N PRO A 209 -15.27 -3.85 -1.55
CA PRO A 209 -14.35 -4.15 -0.45
C PRO A 209 -14.73 -5.45 0.28
N HIS A 210 -16.02 -5.77 0.36
CA HIS A 210 -16.52 -7.01 0.97
C HIS A 210 -16.04 -8.29 0.26
N LEU A 211 -15.68 -8.23 -1.03
CA LEU A 211 -15.12 -9.38 -1.76
C LEU A 211 -13.60 -9.51 -1.59
N ALA A 212 -12.95 -8.44 -1.11
CA ALA A 212 -11.50 -8.34 -0.99
C ALA A 212 -11.02 -8.35 0.47
N ALA A 213 -11.94 -8.28 1.43
CA ALA A 213 -11.63 -8.27 2.84
C ALA A 213 -10.91 -9.56 3.28
N GLY A 214 -9.74 -9.41 3.89
CA GLY A 214 -8.89 -10.53 4.29
C GLY A 214 -8.19 -11.23 3.14
N GLU A 215 -8.27 -10.69 1.91
CA GLU A 215 -7.72 -11.33 0.72
C GLU A 215 -6.38 -10.76 0.29
N ARG A 216 -5.52 -11.67 -0.17
CA ARG A 216 -4.27 -11.36 -0.86
C ARG A 216 -4.39 -11.76 -2.32
N TYR A 217 -4.11 -10.83 -3.23
CA TYR A 217 -4.04 -11.07 -4.66
C TYR A 217 -2.59 -11.00 -5.15
N VAL A 218 -2.29 -11.73 -6.22
CA VAL A 218 -1.01 -11.76 -6.94
C VAL A 218 -1.25 -11.63 -8.43
#